data_AF-A0AAD7SWQ0-F1
#
_entry.id   AF-A0AAD7SWQ0-F1
#
_cell.length_a   1.000
_cell.length_b   1.000
_cell.length_c   1.000
_cell.angle_alpha   90.00
_cell.angle_beta   90.00
_cell.angle_gamma   90.00
#
_symmetry.space_group_name_H-M   'P 1'
#
loop_
_entity.id
_entity.type
_entity.pdbx_description
1 polymer ?
#
loop_
_entity_poly.entity_id
_entity_poly.type
_entity_poly.pdbx_seq_one_letter_code
_entity_poly.pdbx_strand_id
1 'polypeptide(L)'
;MHERAAESSCVLRLLKHWKKLKVRNGLLYRVKRDRRMDRKIYQFVTPEALKRQVLHGVHALPSHQGRSRTLSLASERFFWTGMQRDVVNHVKCCQRCILGKTPEPHARAPLENIRTSAPMELVCIDFGQQS
;
A
#
# COMPACT_ATOMS: atom_id res chain seq x y z
N MET A 1 -37.20 8.45 12.55
CA MET A 1 -36.14 7.74 11.81
C MET A 1 -36.21 8.08 10.31
N HIS A 2 -36.00 9.35 9.91
CA HIS A 2 -36.14 9.77 8.50
C HIS A 2 -34.85 10.32 7.85
N GLU A 3 -33.75 10.49 8.58
CA GLU A 3 -32.53 11.13 8.05
C GLU A 3 -31.54 10.21 7.31
N ARG A 4 -31.85 8.92 7.12
CA ARG A 4 -30.92 7.97 6.48
C ARG A 4 -31.03 7.87 4.96
N ALA A 5 -31.99 8.55 4.34
CA ALA A 5 -32.40 8.26 2.96
C ALA A 5 -31.63 9.06 1.88
N ALA A 6 -30.86 10.09 2.23
CA ALA A 6 -30.15 10.95 1.25
C ALA A 6 -28.61 10.83 1.29
N GLU A 7 -28.08 9.90 2.09
CA GLU A 7 -26.64 9.80 2.30
C GLU A 7 -25.91 9.13 1.13
N SER A 8 -24.74 9.66 0.77
CA SER A 8 -23.92 9.11 -0.30
C SER A 8 -23.59 7.63 -0.05
N SER A 9 -23.44 6.84 -1.12
CA SER A 9 -23.08 5.42 -1.04
C SER A 9 -21.82 5.17 -0.21
N CYS A 10 -20.87 6.11 -0.18
CA CYS A 10 -19.67 6.03 0.65
C CYS A 10 -19.99 6.15 2.14
N VAL A 11 -20.91 7.05 2.53
CA VAL A 11 -21.37 7.24 3.90
C VAL A 11 -22.13 6.02 4.37
N LEU A 12 -23.07 5.50 3.56
CA LEU A 12 -23.80 4.27 3.89
C LEU A 12 -22.85 3.08 4.12
N ARG A 13 -21.81 2.95 3.29
CA ARG A 13 -20.77 1.93 3.47
C ARG A 13 -19.91 2.16 4.70
N LEU A 14 -19.61 3.41 5.05
CA LEU A 14 -18.90 3.77 6.27
C LEU A 14 -19.73 3.41 7.51
N LEU A 15 -21.03 3.69 7.49
CA LEU A 15 -21.97 3.39 8.56
C LEU A 15 -22.09 1.89 8.86
N LYS A 16 -21.78 0.99 7.91
CA LYS A 16 -21.64 -0.45 8.20
C LYS A 16 -20.59 -0.75 9.27
N HIS A 17 -19.64 0.16 9.50
CA HIS A 17 -18.62 0.05 10.54
C HIS A 17 -18.97 0.78 11.84
N TRP A 18 -20.22 1.23 12.02
CA TRP A 18 -20.66 2.11 13.13
C TRP A 18 -20.09 1.73 14.50
N LYS A 19 -20.17 0.46 14.90
CA LYS A 19 -19.69 -0.03 16.20
C LYS A 19 -18.19 0.22 16.45
N LYS A 20 -17.41 0.39 15.37
CA LYS A 20 -15.96 0.61 15.40
C LYS A 20 -15.59 2.08 15.19
N LEU A 21 -16.57 2.97 14.96
CA LEU A 21 -16.32 4.39 14.76
C LEU A 21 -16.30 5.13 16.10
N LYS A 22 -15.34 6.03 16.26
CA LYS A 22 -15.15 6.88 17.45
C LYS A 22 -14.68 8.26 17.03
N VAL A 23 -15.26 9.29 17.64
CA VAL A 23 -14.79 10.68 17.48
C VAL A 23 -13.72 10.96 18.54
N ARG A 24 -12.61 11.57 18.14
CA ARG A 24 -11.54 12.04 19.03
C ARG A 24 -11.06 13.40 18.52
N ASN A 25 -11.03 14.41 19.39
CA ASN A 25 -10.60 15.77 19.06
C ASN A 25 -11.31 16.33 17.81
N GLY A 26 -12.62 16.10 17.68
CA GLY A 26 -13.41 16.52 16.52
C GLY A 26 -13.21 15.70 15.24
N LEU A 27 -12.32 14.71 15.24
CA LEU A 27 -12.02 13.88 14.07
C LEU A 27 -12.61 12.47 14.23
N LEU A 28 -13.10 11.90 13.12
CA LEU A 28 -13.66 10.56 13.09
C LEU A 28 -12.57 9.50 12.85
N TYR A 29 -12.56 8.45 13.68
CA TYR A 29 -11.65 7.33 13.58
C TYR A 29 -12.39 5.99 13.52
N ARG A 30 -11.85 5.05 12.74
CA ARG A 30 -12.17 3.62 12.84
C ARG A 30 -11.16 2.94 13.78
N VAL A 31 -11.67 2.25 14.79
CA VAL A 31 -10.85 1.49 15.75
C VAL A 31 -10.74 0.04 15.30
N LYS A 32 -9.50 -0.46 15.16
CA LYS A 32 -9.20 -1.88 14.98
C LYS A 32 -8.33 -2.37 16.15
N ARG A 33 -8.46 -3.64 16.53
CA ARG A 33 -7.55 -4.28 17.48
C ARG A 33 -6.40 -4.90 16.70
N ASP A 34 -5.18 -4.50 17.02
CA ASP A 34 -3.98 -5.19 16.61
C ASP A 34 -3.83 -6.44 17.45
N ARG A 35 -4.00 -7.61 16.84
CA ARG A 35 -3.92 -8.89 17.57
C ARG A 35 -2.48 -9.24 17.97
N ARG A 36 -1.48 -8.69 17.26
CA ARG A 36 -0.07 -9.01 17.53
C ARG A 36 0.45 -8.25 18.76
N MET A 37 0.09 -6.97 18.85
CA MET A 37 0.59 -6.06 19.89
C MET A 37 -0.45 -5.77 20.99
N ASP A 38 -1.57 -6.50 20.98
CA ASP A 38 -2.77 -6.29 21.81
C ASP A 38 -3.19 -4.82 22.05
N ARG A 39 -3.11 -3.99 21.01
CA ARG A 39 -3.38 -2.55 21.10
C ARG A 39 -4.50 -2.09 20.18
N LYS A 40 -5.17 -1.01 20.57
CA LYS A 40 -6.14 -0.34 19.70
C LYS A 40 -5.40 0.55 18.70
N ILE A 41 -5.62 0.31 17.42
CA ILE A 41 -5.17 1.19 16.34
C ILE A 41 -6.34 2.08 15.92
N TYR A 42 -6.08 3.38 15.89
CA TYR A 42 -7.02 4.41 15.46
C TYR A 42 -6.69 4.81 14.03
N GLN A 43 -7.57 4.45 13.10
CA GLN A 43 -7.44 4.81 11.69
C GLN A 43 -8.30 6.03 11.41
N PHE A 44 -7.69 7.14 11.02
CA PHE A 44 -8.41 8.34 10.63
C PHE A 44 -9.34 8.05 9.45
N VAL A 45 -10.61 8.43 9.55
CA VAL A 45 -11.57 8.27 8.47
C VAL A 45 -11.32 9.38 7.45
N THR A 46 -10.62 9.04 6.37
CA THR A 46 -10.12 10.02 5.41
C THR A 46 -11.24 10.53 4.50
N PRO A 47 -11.53 11.85 4.48
CA PRO A 47 -12.43 12.46 3.51
C PRO A 47 -11.90 12.35 2.09
N GLU A 48 -12.79 12.40 1.09
CA GLU A 48 -12.44 12.27 -0.33
C GLU A 48 -11.30 13.20 -0.76
N ALA A 49 -11.37 14.47 -0.33
CA ALA A 49 -10.38 15.50 -0.66
C ALA A 49 -8.95 15.15 -0.21
N LEU A 50 -8.80 14.40 0.88
CA LEU A 50 -7.49 14.07 1.46
C LEU A 50 -6.92 12.75 0.95
N LYS A 51 -7.74 11.90 0.30
CA LYS A 51 -7.28 10.57 -0.16
C LYS A 51 -6.06 10.66 -1.07
N ARG A 52 -6.05 11.60 -2.02
CA ARG A 52 -4.94 11.76 -2.97
C ARG A 52 -3.64 12.12 -2.26
N GLN A 53 -3.70 13.05 -1.31
CA GLN A 53 -2.54 13.46 -0.52
C GLN A 53 -2.02 12.32 0.36
N VAL A 54 -2.92 11.57 1.01
CA VAL A 54 -2.56 10.39 1.80
C VAL A 54 -1.89 9.33 0.92
N LEU A 55 -2.47 9.01 -0.23
CA LEU A 55 -1.91 8.03 -1.16
C LEU A 55 -0.53 8.43 -1.65
N HIS A 56 -0.36 9.69 -2.06
CA HIS A 56 0.93 10.21 -2.47
C HIS A 56 1.96 10.14 -1.33
N GLY A 57 1.60 10.58 -0.12
CA GLY A 57 2.49 10.56 1.04
C GLY A 57 2.92 9.15 1.45
N VAL A 58 2.01 8.17 1.40
CA VAL A 58 2.31 6.78 1.76
C VAL A 58 3.07 6.04 0.65
N HIS A 59 2.82 6.38 -0.61
CA HIS A 59 3.42 5.68 -1.75
C HIS A 59 4.78 6.28 -2.18
N ALA A 60 4.84 7.60 -2.37
CA ALA A 60 5.97 8.26 -3.02
C ALA A 60 7.12 8.56 -2.05
N LEU A 61 6.82 9.05 -0.83
CA LEU A 61 7.86 9.38 0.16
C LEU A 61 8.69 8.16 0.60
N PRO A 62 8.10 6.97 0.80
CA PRO A 62 8.85 5.86 1.39
C PRO A 62 9.61 4.96 0.42
N SER A 63 9.63 5.23 -0.91
CA SER A 63 10.32 4.50 -2.00
C SER A 63 9.45 3.85 -3.11
N HIS A 64 8.29 4.41 -3.46
CA HIS A 64 7.44 3.84 -4.54
C HIS A 64 7.10 2.36 -4.32
N GLN A 65 6.79 2.03 -3.07
CA GLN A 65 6.60 0.66 -2.63
C GLN A 65 5.42 -0.03 -3.34
N GLY A 66 5.49 -1.36 -3.45
CA GLY A 66 4.44 -2.15 -4.10
C GLY A 66 3.06 -2.00 -3.45
N ARG A 67 2.02 -2.50 -4.15
CA ARG A 67 0.60 -2.37 -3.76
C ARG A 67 0.32 -2.84 -2.33
N SER A 68 0.78 -4.05 -1.99
CA SER A 68 0.52 -4.67 -0.68
C SER A 68 1.14 -3.87 0.46
N ARG A 69 2.37 -3.39 0.26
CA ARG A 69 3.08 -2.60 1.27
C ARG A 69 2.47 -1.22 1.45
N THR A 70 2.11 -0.55 0.35
CA THR A 70 1.39 0.74 0.37
C THR A 70 0.06 0.60 1.13
N LEU A 71 -0.69 -0.48 0.88
CA LEU A 71 -1.94 -0.74 1.59
C LEU A 71 -1.72 -1.00 3.09
N SER A 72 -0.68 -1.76 3.45
CA SER A 72 -0.31 -2.03 4.84
C SER A 72 -0.04 -0.72 5.59
N LEU A 73 0.85 0.11 5.05
CA LEU A 73 1.24 1.37 5.66
C LEU A 73 0.05 2.34 5.76
N ALA A 74 -0.75 2.47 4.69
CA ALA A 74 -1.95 3.30 4.73
C ALA A 74 -2.92 2.81 5.82
N SER A 75 -3.10 1.48 5.94
CA SER A 75 -3.99 0.87 6.93
C SER A 75 -3.51 0.99 8.37
N GLU A 76 -2.28 1.42 8.64
CA GLU A 76 -1.82 1.69 10.00
C GLU A 76 -2.43 2.97 10.56
N ARG A 77 -2.75 3.95 9.70
CA ARG A 77 -3.16 5.29 10.13
C ARG A 77 -4.46 5.79 9.52
N PHE A 78 -4.90 5.23 8.40
CA PHE A 78 -6.02 5.73 7.62
C PHE A 78 -7.05 4.65 7.31
N PHE A 79 -8.27 5.09 7.03
CA PHE A 79 -9.36 4.24 6.57
C PHE A 79 -10.33 5.03 5.69
N TRP A 80 -10.74 4.43 4.58
CA TRP A 80 -11.94 4.82 3.84
C TRP A 80 -12.54 3.62 3.13
N THR A 81 -13.81 3.73 2.73
CA THR A 81 -14.48 2.67 1.98
C THR A 81 -13.89 2.57 0.58
N GLY A 82 -13.43 1.39 0.17
CA GLY A 82 -12.78 1.19 -1.12
C GLY A 82 -11.27 1.46 -1.14
N MET A 83 -10.64 1.72 0.01
CA MET A 83 -9.21 2.01 0.13
C MET A 83 -8.29 1.07 -0.65
N GLN A 84 -8.52 -0.24 -0.60
CA GLN A 84 -7.72 -1.20 -1.35
C GLN A 84 -7.77 -0.94 -2.87
N ARG A 85 -8.96 -0.68 -3.43
CA ARG A 85 -9.13 -0.38 -4.85
C ARG A 85 -8.39 0.91 -5.23
N ASP A 86 -8.54 1.93 -4.41
CA ASP A 86 -7.91 3.23 -4.66
C ASP A 86 -6.38 3.15 -4.58
N VAL A 87 -5.83 2.40 -3.61
CA VAL A 87 -4.40 2.11 -3.51
C VAL A 87 -3.89 1.36 -4.74
N VAL A 88 -4.59 0.30 -5.16
CA VAL A 88 -4.21 -0.49 -6.35
C VAL A 88 -4.16 0.39 -7.59
N ASN A 89 -5.19 1.23 -7.79
CA ASN A 89 -5.26 2.15 -8.93
C ASN A 89 -4.13 3.19 -8.88
N HIS A 90 -3.88 3.79 -7.71
CA HIS A 90 -2.82 4.79 -7.54
C HIS A 90 -1.43 4.23 -7.89
N VAL A 91 -1.09 3.05 -7.35
CA VAL A 91 0.20 2.41 -7.63
C VAL A 91 0.29 1.93 -9.09
N LYS A 92 -0.82 1.46 -9.67
CA LYS A 92 -0.87 1.04 -11.09
C LYS A 92 -0.61 2.21 -12.04
N CYS A 93 -1.08 3.41 -11.71
CA CYS A 93 -0.89 4.62 -12.51
C CYS A 93 0.40 5.39 -12.18
N CYS A 94 1.26 4.88 -11.30
CA CYS A 94 2.50 5.55 -10.96
C CYS A 94 3.57 5.33 -12.05
N GLN A 95 3.94 6.41 -12.75
CA GLN A 95 4.93 6.35 -13.84
C GLN A 95 6.26 5.73 -13.40
N ARG A 96 6.77 6.09 -12.22
CA ARG A 96 8.02 5.53 -11.67
C ARG A 96 7.92 4.02 -11.43
N CYS A 97 6.81 3.55 -10.88
CA CYS A 97 6.58 2.11 -10.69
C CYS A 97 6.39 1.36 -12.00
N ILE A 98 5.81 2.01 -13.02
CA ILE A 98 5.66 1.43 -14.35
C ILE A 98 7.05 1.28 -14.97
N LEU A 99 7.83 2.37 -15.04
CA LEU A 99 9.17 2.39 -15.61
C LEU A 99 10.09 1.38 -14.92
N GLY A 100 10.15 1.35 -13.59
CA GLY A 100 10.97 0.40 -12.84
C GLY A 100 10.52 -1.07 -12.91
N LYS A 101 9.33 -1.36 -13.46
CA LYS A 101 8.85 -2.73 -13.72
C LYS A 101 9.02 -3.16 -15.17
N THR A 102 9.22 -2.22 -16.08
CA THR A 102 9.60 -2.53 -17.46
C THR A 102 10.98 -3.19 -17.39
N PRO A 103 11.14 -4.42 -17.88
CA PRO A 103 12.47 -4.94 -18.14
C PRO A 103 13.11 -3.99 -19.16
N GLU A 104 14.27 -3.42 -18.83
CA GLU A 104 15.05 -2.72 -19.85
C GLU A 104 15.28 -3.67 -21.03
N PRO A 105 14.92 -3.30 -22.27
CA PRO A 105 15.18 -4.14 -23.44
C PRO A 105 16.68 -4.36 -23.73
N HIS A 106 17.59 -3.71 -22.99
CA HIS A 106 18.99 -3.55 -23.39
C HIS A 106 20.04 -4.21 -22.49
N ALA A 107 19.67 -5.06 -21.54
CA ALA A 107 20.64 -5.77 -20.69
C ALA A 107 20.59 -7.30 -20.81
N ARG A 108 20.15 -7.84 -21.96
CA ARG A 108 20.55 -9.21 -22.31
C ARG A 108 21.93 -9.12 -22.96
N ALA A 109 22.97 -9.12 -22.14
CA ALA A 109 24.28 -9.52 -22.65
C ALA A 109 24.10 -10.88 -23.38
N PRO A 110 24.69 -11.08 -24.56
CA PRO A 110 24.75 -12.40 -25.16
C PRO A 110 25.25 -13.39 -24.09
N LEU A 111 24.56 -14.50 -23.90
CA LEU A 111 25.02 -15.58 -23.03
C LEU A 111 26.25 -16.20 -23.68
N GLU A 112 27.42 -15.60 -23.41
CA GLU A 112 28.69 -16.24 -23.72
C GLU A 112 28.92 -17.35 -22.69
N ASN A 113 29.23 -18.55 -23.18
CA ASN A 113 29.53 -19.68 -22.32
C ASN A 113 30.80 -19.37 -21.53
N ILE A 114 30.72 -19.37 -20.20
CA ILE A 114 31.89 -19.14 -19.35
C ILE A 114 32.85 -20.32 -19.57
N ARG A 115 33.96 -20.04 -20.27
CA ARG A 115 35.06 -21.00 -20.40
C ARG A 115 35.99 -20.79 -19.21
N THR A 116 35.95 -21.68 -18.24
CA THR A 116 36.96 -21.77 -17.17
C THR A 116 38.11 -22.64 -17.64
N SER A 117 39.34 -22.13 -17.56
CA SER A 117 40.56 -22.84 -17.97
C SER A 117 41.22 -23.62 -16.83
N ALA A 118 40.84 -23.34 -15.58
CA ALA A 118 41.37 -24.05 -14.40
C ALA A 118 40.33 -24.18 -13.26
N PRO A 119 40.51 -25.13 -12.32
CA PRO A 119 39.65 -25.25 -11.14
C PRO A 119 39.82 -24.05 -10.21
N MET A 120 38.72 -23.57 -9.61
CA MET A 120 38.61 -22.39 -8.71
C MET A 120 38.59 -20.99 -9.34
N GLU A 121 38.46 -20.84 -10.67
CA GLU A 121 38.41 -19.52 -11.32
C GLU A 121 37.09 -18.74 -11.15
N LEU A 122 35.98 -19.42 -10.86
CA LEU A 122 34.66 -18.77 -10.78
C LEU A 122 33.95 -19.15 -9.48
N VAL A 123 33.66 -18.14 -8.67
CA VAL A 123 32.79 -18.26 -7.48
C VAL A 123 31.61 -17.33 -7.68
N CYS A 124 30.44 -17.90 -7.95
CA CYS A 124 29.18 -17.16 -8.00
C CYS A 124 28.55 -17.19 -6.61
N ILE A 125 28.38 -16.01 -5.99
CA ILE A 125 27.70 -15.87 -4.69
C ILE A 125 26.33 -15.24 -4.94
N ASP A 126 25.27 -15.98 -4.61
CA ASP A 126 23.89 -15.51 -4.63
C ASP A 126 23.43 -15.22 -3.19
N PHE A 127 22.91 -14.02 -2.94
CA PHE A 127 22.28 -13.67 -1.67
C PHE A 127 20.76 -13.76 -1.81
N GLY A 128 20.22 -14.94 -1.54
CA GLY A 128 18.80 -15.12 -1.28
C GLY A 128 18.41 -14.44 0.03
N GLN A 129 17.88 -13.22 -0.04
CA GLN A 129 17.24 -12.56 1.10
C GLN A 129 15.98 -13.37 1.50
N GLN A 130 16.11 -14.22 2.52
CA GLN A 130 14.98 -14.90 3.15
C GLN A 130 14.51 -14.14 4.40
N SER A 131 13.19 -14.15 4.52
CA SER A 131 12.28 -13.62 5.54
C SER A 131 12.53 -14.04 6.97
#